data_AF-A0A433RUW0-F1
#
_entry.id   AF-A0A433RUW0-F1
#
_cell.length_a   1.000
_cell.length_b   1.000
_cell.length_c   1.000
_cell.angle_alpha   90.00
_cell.angle_beta   90.00
_cell.angle_gamma   90.00
#
_symmetry.space_group_name_H-M   'P 1'
#
loop_
_entity.id
_entity.type
_entity.pdbx_description
1 polymer ?
#
loop_
_entity_poly.entity_id
_entity_poly.type
_entity_poly.pdbx_seq_one_letter_code
_entity_poly.pdbx_strand_id
1 'polypeptide(L)'
;MDKELILEIPSNHTEAAIVPFSFFINETTLNWNELYFGVETGFLTLQHVVEKAEMEASTQQDVPESVLEASFLLKDEEDEIEKALQNLIKQGVIVKQCLEDAEFLQKCKRKFLYIIMLWLYQQNCESISVSNATLYRLIWNFKGGFSDATYEFEHAVSTMDVDAAFLEVWAAYLKEEKELKRI
;
A
#
# COMPACT_ATOMS: atom_id res chain seq x y z
N MET A 1 3.37 21.84 -5.24
CA MET A 1 2.45 20.72 -4.95
C MET A 1 1.37 21.24 -4.01
N ASP A 2 0.11 21.03 -4.34
CA ASP A 2 -1.03 21.54 -3.58
C ASP A 2 -1.23 20.72 -2.31
N LYS A 3 -1.29 21.37 -1.13
CA LYS A 3 -1.43 20.68 0.16
C LYS A 3 -2.77 19.96 0.28
N GLU A 4 -3.81 20.47 -0.38
CA GLU A 4 -5.14 19.84 -0.38
C GLU A 4 -5.09 18.44 -1.02
N LEU A 5 -4.36 18.30 -2.13
CA LEU A 5 -4.19 17.01 -2.80
C LEU A 5 -3.40 15.98 -1.97
N ILE A 6 -2.47 16.44 -1.12
CA ILE A 6 -1.69 15.54 -0.24
C ILE A 6 -2.61 14.93 0.81
N LEU A 7 -3.53 15.73 1.37
CA LEU A 7 -4.44 15.32 2.44
C LEU A 7 -5.61 14.47 1.96
N GLU A 8 -5.91 14.45 0.66
CA GLU A 8 -6.93 13.53 0.12
C GLU A 8 -6.51 12.07 0.32
N ILE A 9 -7.28 11.32 1.10
CA ILE A 9 -7.00 9.90 1.37
C ILE A 9 -7.43 9.06 0.14
N PRO A 10 -6.54 8.22 -0.42
CA PRO A 10 -6.89 7.32 -1.51
C PRO A 10 -8.00 6.33 -1.11
N SER A 11 -8.81 5.90 -2.07
CA SER A 11 -9.82 4.86 -1.85
C SER A 11 -9.75 3.80 -2.95
N ASN A 12 -9.54 2.55 -2.57
CA ASN A 12 -9.48 1.42 -3.49
C ASN A 12 -10.89 0.92 -3.86
N HIS A 13 -11.47 1.48 -4.90
CA HIS A 13 -12.76 1.02 -5.45
C HIS A 13 -12.63 -0.14 -6.44
N THR A 14 -11.40 -0.57 -6.76
CA THR A 14 -11.12 -1.41 -7.92
C THR A 14 -10.90 -2.89 -7.61
N GLU A 15 -10.65 -3.26 -6.34
CA GLU A 15 -10.25 -4.61 -5.84
C GLU A 15 -9.02 -5.25 -6.53
N ALA A 16 -8.68 -4.85 -7.76
CA ALA A 16 -7.58 -5.33 -8.59
C ALA A 16 -6.17 -5.03 -8.04
N ALA A 17 -6.07 -4.35 -6.90
CA ALA A 17 -4.83 -3.83 -6.32
C ALA A 17 -4.53 -4.36 -4.92
N ILE A 18 -5.26 -5.38 -4.44
CA ILE A 18 -4.93 -6.01 -3.15
C ILE A 18 -3.69 -6.88 -3.35
N VAL A 19 -2.56 -6.37 -2.88
CA VAL A 19 -1.26 -7.04 -2.96
C VAL A 19 -1.11 -7.96 -1.74
N PRO A 20 -0.69 -9.24 -1.91
CA PRO A 20 -0.50 -10.15 -0.78
C PRO A 20 0.48 -9.59 0.26
N PHE A 21 0.20 -9.81 1.55
CA PHE A 21 1.10 -9.36 2.63
C PHE A 21 2.53 -9.88 2.47
N SER A 22 2.68 -11.15 2.07
CA SER A 22 3.98 -11.77 1.80
C SER A 22 4.79 -11.00 0.76
N PHE A 23 4.14 -10.43 -0.25
CA PHE A 23 4.80 -9.59 -1.24
C PHE A 23 5.24 -8.26 -0.63
N PHE A 24 4.36 -7.61 0.15
CA PHE A 24 4.71 -6.37 0.85
C PHE A 24 5.96 -6.54 1.71
N ILE A 25 6.01 -7.57 2.57
CA ILE A 25 7.14 -7.76 3.50
C ILE A 25 8.44 -8.19 2.81
N ASN A 26 8.36 -8.78 1.62
CA ASN A 26 9.54 -9.11 0.82
C ASN A 26 10.16 -7.87 0.16
N GLU A 27 9.35 -6.87 -0.18
CA GLU A 27 9.77 -5.67 -0.91
C GLU A 27 9.98 -4.45 -0.02
N THR A 28 9.32 -4.39 1.13
CA THR A 28 9.36 -3.25 2.07
C THR A 28 9.02 -3.68 3.50
N THR A 29 9.40 -2.83 4.46
CA THR A 29 8.80 -2.89 5.79
C THR A 29 7.46 -2.15 5.82
N LEU A 30 6.55 -2.61 6.68
CA LEU A 30 5.27 -1.97 6.94
C LEU A 30 5.09 -1.84 8.44
N ASN A 31 5.14 -0.63 8.99
CA ASN A 31 4.83 -0.41 10.41
C ASN A 31 3.31 -0.39 10.66
N TRP A 32 2.89 -0.37 11.93
CA TRP A 32 1.47 -0.42 12.29
C TRP A 32 0.64 0.76 11.76
N ASN A 33 1.19 1.97 11.72
CA ASN A 33 0.50 3.13 11.16
C ASN A 33 0.36 3.00 9.63
N GLU A 34 1.41 2.53 8.94
CA GLU A 34 1.37 2.29 7.49
C GLU A 34 0.39 1.16 7.13
N LEU A 35 0.30 0.12 7.96
CA LEU A 35 -0.73 -0.91 7.81
C LEU A 35 -2.13 -0.34 8.01
N TYR A 36 -2.32 0.48 9.05
CA TYR A 36 -3.59 1.15 9.31
C TYR A 36 -4.03 2.02 8.12
N PHE A 37 -3.11 2.79 7.53
CA PHE A 37 -3.37 3.51 6.28
C PHE A 37 -3.84 2.58 5.16
N GLY A 38 -3.16 1.45 4.95
CA GLY A 38 -3.53 0.50 3.91
C GLY A 38 -4.92 -0.10 4.10
N VAL A 39 -5.31 -0.40 5.34
CA VAL A 39 -6.64 -0.93 5.68
C VAL A 39 -7.72 0.13 5.47
N GLU A 40 -7.53 1.34 5.99
CA GLU A 40 -8.51 2.44 5.86
C GLU A 40 -8.72 2.88 4.41
N THR A 41 -7.70 2.73 3.57
CA THR A 41 -7.75 3.06 2.13
C THR A 41 -8.25 1.90 1.27
N GLY A 42 -8.45 0.71 1.86
CA GLY A 42 -8.88 -0.51 1.16
C GLY A 42 -7.81 -1.16 0.28
N PHE A 43 -6.54 -0.76 0.39
CA PHE A 43 -5.42 -1.40 -0.31
C PHE A 43 -4.86 -2.62 0.45
N LEU A 44 -5.18 -2.73 1.73
CA LEU A 44 -5.01 -3.93 2.56
C LEU A 44 -6.37 -4.37 3.10
N THR A 45 -6.52 -5.66 3.32
CA THR A 45 -7.68 -6.24 4.00
C THR A 45 -7.43 -6.33 5.51
N LEU A 46 -8.50 -6.51 6.29
CA LEU A 46 -8.38 -6.79 7.73
C LEU A 46 -7.49 -7.99 8.02
N GLN A 47 -7.46 -9.01 7.15
CA GLN A 47 -6.57 -10.15 7.31
C GLN A 47 -5.09 -9.78 7.39
N HIS A 48 -4.66 -8.69 6.75
CA HIS A 48 -3.27 -8.23 6.82
C HIS A 48 -2.90 -7.77 8.24
N VAL A 49 -3.86 -7.36 9.07
CA VAL A 49 -3.67 -7.04 10.50
C VAL A 49 -3.16 -8.29 11.24
N VAL A 50 -3.82 -9.42 11.01
CA VAL A 50 -3.46 -10.73 11.61
C VAL A 50 -2.09 -11.17 11.10
N GLU A 51 -1.86 -11.13 9.79
CA GLU A 51 -0.58 -11.55 9.20
C GLU A 51 0.60 -10.69 9.72
N LYS A 52 0.38 -9.39 9.93
CA LYS A 52 1.38 -8.52 10.57
C LYS A 52 1.59 -8.87 12.05
N ALA A 53 0.51 -9.16 12.78
CA ALA A 53 0.59 -9.56 14.19
C ALA A 53 1.36 -10.88 14.36
N GLU A 54 1.07 -11.89 13.54
CA GLU A 54 1.78 -13.17 13.50
C GLU A 54 3.27 -13.00 13.21
N MET A 55 3.60 -12.14 12.23
CA MET A 55 4.99 -11.83 11.89
C MET A 55 5.72 -11.20 13.08
N GLU A 56 5.13 -10.23 13.77
CA GLU A 56 5.78 -9.59 14.92
C GLU A 56 5.87 -10.52 16.13
N ALA A 57 4.80 -11.26 16.45
CA ALA A 57 4.77 -12.24 17.54
C ALA A 57 5.80 -13.36 17.36
N SER A 58 6.14 -13.73 16.12
CA SER A 58 7.13 -14.77 15.82
C SER A 58 8.57 -14.27 15.77
N THR A 59 8.80 -12.96 15.65
CA THR A 59 10.14 -12.39 15.40
C THR A 59 10.65 -11.48 16.50
N GLN A 60 9.76 -10.93 17.34
CA GLN A 60 10.12 -10.00 18.41
C GLN A 60 10.03 -10.66 19.78
N GLN A 61 10.95 -10.28 20.67
CA GLN A 61 11.02 -10.87 22.02
C GLN A 61 9.98 -10.30 22.98
N ASP A 62 9.66 -9.01 22.85
CA ASP A 62 8.69 -8.30 23.68
C ASP A 62 7.65 -7.63 22.79
N VAL A 63 6.47 -8.25 22.71
CA VAL A 63 5.37 -7.82 21.83
C VAL A 63 4.20 -7.36 22.69
N PRO A 64 3.54 -6.23 22.37
CA PRO A 64 2.35 -5.79 23.11
C PRO A 64 1.27 -6.86 23.15
N GLU A 65 0.56 -6.99 24.28
CA GLU A 65 -0.49 -8.00 24.45
C GLU A 65 -1.56 -7.90 23.36
N SER A 66 -1.97 -6.70 22.95
CA SER A 66 -2.93 -6.51 21.86
C SER A 66 -2.44 -7.04 20.50
N VAL A 67 -1.13 -7.00 20.26
CA VAL A 67 -0.53 -7.58 19.04
C VAL A 67 -0.51 -9.09 19.14
N LEU A 68 -0.20 -9.64 20.31
CA LEU A 68 -0.26 -11.08 20.55
C LEU A 68 -1.69 -11.62 20.40
N GLU A 69 -2.69 -10.95 20.99
CA GLU A 69 -4.11 -11.28 20.82
C GLU A 69 -4.54 -11.29 19.35
N ALA A 70 -4.16 -10.25 18.59
CA ALA A 70 -4.48 -10.15 17.17
C ALA A 70 -3.86 -11.31 16.35
N SER A 71 -2.71 -11.85 16.78
CA SER A 71 -2.03 -12.95 16.07
C SER A 71 -2.74 -14.30 16.18
N PHE A 72 -3.68 -14.45 17.11
CA PHE A 72 -4.44 -15.69 17.31
C PHE A 72 -5.79 -15.72 16.59
N LEU A 73 -6.18 -14.62 15.95
CA LEU A 73 -7.45 -14.51 15.26
C LEU A 73 -7.46 -15.30 13.95
N LEU A 74 -8.60 -15.91 13.64
CA LEU A 74 -8.80 -16.67 12.42
C LEU A 74 -9.31 -15.80 11.27
N LYS A 75 -9.13 -16.27 10.03
CA LYS A 75 -9.42 -15.49 8.82
C LYS A 75 -10.88 -15.12 8.63
N ASP A 76 -11.78 -15.87 9.26
CA ASP A 76 -13.23 -15.70 9.19
C ASP A 76 -13.79 -14.84 10.34
N GLU A 77 -12.95 -14.31 11.22
CA GLU A 77 -13.35 -13.52 12.38
C GLU A 77 -13.25 -12.01 12.14
N GLU A 78 -13.78 -11.50 11.02
CA GLU A 78 -13.64 -10.08 10.62
C GLU A 78 -14.05 -9.10 11.73
N ASP A 79 -15.17 -9.35 12.42
CA ASP A 79 -15.64 -8.53 13.55
C ASP A 79 -14.63 -8.49 14.71
N GLU A 80 -13.95 -9.59 14.99
CA GLU A 80 -12.93 -9.67 16.05
C GLU A 80 -11.62 -9.03 15.59
N ILE A 81 -11.26 -9.15 14.31
CA ILE A 81 -10.10 -8.47 13.73
C ILE A 81 -10.30 -6.95 13.78
N GLU A 82 -11.51 -6.45 13.50
CA GLU A 82 -11.81 -5.03 13.63
C GLU A 82 -11.71 -4.56 15.08
N LYS A 83 -12.22 -5.35 16.05
CA LYS A 83 -12.05 -5.05 17.48
C LYS A 83 -10.58 -5.03 17.89
N ALA A 84 -9.77 -5.98 17.40
CA ALA A 84 -8.34 -6.02 17.65
C ALA A 84 -7.63 -4.78 17.10
N LEU A 85 -7.98 -4.35 15.88
CA LEU A 85 -7.50 -3.09 15.31
C LEU A 85 -7.84 -1.88 16.20
N GLN A 86 -9.07 -1.81 16.71
CA GLN A 86 -9.46 -0.75 17.66
C GLN A 86 -8.68 -0.83 18.98
N ASN A 87 -8.35 -2.03 19.47
CA ASN A 87 -7.54 -2.20 20.66
C ASN A 87 -6.09 -1.74 20.44
N LEU A 88 -5.49 -2.05 19.28
CA LEU A 88 -4.17 -1.55 18.89
C LEU A 88 -4.12 -0.01 18.87
N ILE A 89 -5.20 0.65 18.42
CA ILE A 89 -5.33 2.11 18.49
C ILE A 89 -5.42 2.59 19.94
N LYS A 90 -6.29 1.98 20.76
CA LYS A 90 -6.48 2.37 22.17
C LYS A 90 -5.20 2.23 23.01
N GLN A 91 -4.39 1.21 22.72
CA GLN A 91 -3.12 0.97 23.42
C GLN A 91 -1.96 1.79 22.86
N GLY A 92 -2.18 2.59 21.80
CA GLY A 92 -1.17 3.47 21.22
C GLY A 92 -0.16 2.77 20.32
N VAL A 93 -0.39 1.49 19.96
CA VAL A 93 0.40 0.79 18.94
C VAL A 93 0.17 1.43 17.57
N ILE A 94 -1.08 1.83 17.30
CA ILE A 94 -1.46 2.66 16.16
C ILE A 94 -1.82 4.06 16.63
N VAL A 95 -1.26 5.07 15.99
CA VAL A 95 -1.59 6.48 16.23
C VAL A 95 -2.59 6.92 15.17
N LYS A 96 -3.89 6.96 15.50
CA LYS A 96 -4.95 7.29 14.53
C LYS A 96 -4.74 8.63 13.83
N GLN A 97 -4.18 9.62 14.53
CA GLN A 97 -3.87 10.95 14.00
C GLN A 97 -2.79 10.95 12.91
N CYS A 98 -2.11 9.82 12.66
CA CYS A 98 -1.16 9.72 11.56
C CYS A 98 -1.80 10.04 10.20
N LEU A 99 -3.11 9.80 10.03
CA LEU A 99 -3.85 10.12 8.81
C LEU A 99 -4.11 11.63 8.61
N GLU A 100 -3.78 12.47 9.58
CA GLU A 100 -3.86 13.93 9.47
C GLU A 100 -2.50 14.56 9.14
N ASP A 101 -1.43 13.76 9.18
CA ASP A 101 -0.06 14.20 8.89
C ASP A 101 0.24 14.10 7.39
N ALA A 102 0.42 15.26 6.75
CA ALA A 102 0.70 15.36 5.32
C ALA A 102 2.00 14.63 4.91
N GLU A 103 3.06 14.65 5.73
CA GLU A 103 4.32 13.99 5.42
C GLU A 103 4.14 12.47 5.48
N PHE A 104 3.43 11.98 6.51
CA PHE A 104 3.08 10.58 6.63
C PHE A 104 2.23 10.10 5.45
N LEU A 105 1.16 10.82 5.11
CA LEU A 105 0.29 10.48 3.98
C LEU A 105 1.07 10.45 2.67
N GLN A 106 1.94 11.43 2.42
CA GLN A 106 2.77 11.47 1.22
C GLN A 106 3.69 10.24 1.13
N LYS A 107 4.33 9.87 2.25
CA LYS A 107 5.19 8.68 2.33
C LYS A 107 4.40 7.40 2.05
N CYS A 108 3.23 7.25 2.68
CA CYS A 108 2.35 6.10 2.49
C CYS A 108 1.88 6.01 1.03
N LYS A 109 1.42 7.12 0.44
CA LYS A 109 1.00 7.17 -0.97
C LYS A 109 2.10 6.68 -1.92
N ARG A 110 3.33 7.19 -1.76
CA ARG A 110 4.49 6.75 -2.56
C ARG A 110 4.79 5.27 -2.36
N LYS A 111 4.85 4.81 -1.11
CA LYS A 111 5.17 3.42 -0.76
C LYS A 111 4.14 2.47 -1.39
N PHE A 112 2.86 2.70 -1.13
CA PHE A 112 1.77 1.86 -1.62
C PHE A 112 1.67 1.87 -3.14
N LEU A 113 1.71 3.05 -3.78
CA LEU A 113 1.63 3.12 -5.24
C LEU A 113 2.74 2.28 -5.89
N TYR A 114 3.99 2.43 -5.45
CA TYR A 114 5.08 1.61 -5.99
C TYR A 114 4.90 0.12 -5.78
N ILE A 115 4.52 -0.33 -4.57
CA ILE A 115 4.35 -1.75 -4.30
C ILE A 115 3.24 -2.34 -5.18
N ILE A 116 2.13 -1.62 -5.33
CA ILE A 116 1.03 -2.04 -6.20
C ILE A 116 1.50 -2.06 -7.66
N MET A 117 2.15 -1.01 -8.14
CA MET A 117 2.65 -0.95 -9.51
C MET A 117 3.69 -2.04 -9.80
N LEU A 118 4.55 -2.37 -8.83
CA LEU A 118 5.54 -3.44 -8.95
C LEU A 118 4.85 -4.81 -9.02
N TRP A 119 3.89 -5.05 -8.11
CA TRP A 119 3.09 -6.27 -8.11
C TRP A 119 2.38 -6.45 -9.46
N LEU A 120 1.65 -5.43 -9.91
CA LEU A 120 0.93 -5.47 -11.18
C LEU A 120 1.86 -5.67 -12.39
N TYR A 121 3.07 -5.09 -12.36
CA TYR A 121 4.06 -5.30 -13.42
C TYR A 121 4.50 -6.77 -13.48
N GLN A 122 4.85 -7.36 -12.34
CA GLN A 122 5.24 -8.77 -12.26
C GLN A 122 4.10 -9.71 -12.64
N GLN A 123 2.86 -9.39 -12.24
CA GLN A 123 1.67 -10.18 -12.61
C GLN A 123 1.28 -10.03 -14.09
N ASN A 124 1.49 -8.86 -14.72
CA ASN A 124 1.29 -8.69 -16.18
C ASN A 124 2.32 -9.49 -16.98
N CYS A 125 3.54 -9.67 -16.47
CA CYS A 125 4.50 -10.59 -17.07
C CYS A 125 4.06 -12.06 -17.00
N GLU A 126 3.16 -12.41 -16.06
CA GLU A 126 2.79 -13.79 -15.77
C GLU A 126 1.37 -14.21 -16.19
N SER A 127 0.34 -13.33 -16.19
CA SER A 127 -1.02 -13.63 -16.76
C SER A 127 -2.15 -12.62 -16.53
N ILE A 128 -1.97 -11.49 -15.83
CA ILE A 128 -3.10 -10.57 -15.53
C ILE A 128 -3.03 -9.34 -16.43
N SER A 129 -3.87 -9.23 -17.47
CA SER A 129 -3.93 -7.99 -18.28
C SER A 129 -4.62 -6.86 -17.52
N VAL A 130 -3.84 -5.97 -16.90
CA VAL A 130 -4.39 -4.75 -16.32
C VAL A 130 -4.56 -3.70 -17.41
N SER A 131 -5.76 -3.12 -17.53
CA SER A 131 -6.01 -2.09 -18.55
C SER A 131 -5.32 -0.76 -18.19
N ASN A 132 -4.95 0.03 -19.20
CA ASN A 132 -4.44 1.40 -18.99
C ASN A 132 -5.43 2.29 -18.22
N ALA A 133 -6.73 2.11 -18.43
CA ALA A 133 -7.74 2.83 -17.66
C ALA A 133 -7.69 2.49 -16.17
N THR A 134 -7.40 1.24 -15.81
CA THR A 134 -7.21 0.79 -14.41
C THR A 134 -5.93 1.40 -13.83
N LEU A 135 -4.82 1.33 -14.56
CA LEU A 135 -3.54 1.93 -14.14
C LEU A 135 -3.68 3.45 -13.93
N TYR A 136 -4.35 4.14 -14.85
CA TYR A 136 -4.57 5.59 -14.75
C TYR A 136 -5.37 5.94 -13.50
N ARG A 137 -6.49 5.24 -13.26
CA ARG A 137 -7.31 5.45 -12.06
C ARG A 137 -6.54 5.16 -10.77
N LEU A 138 -5.71 4.12 -10.78
CA LEU A 138 -4.87 3.78 -9.64
C LEU A 138 -3.89 4.93 -9.35
N ILE A 139 -3.10 5.36 -10.35
CA ILE A 139 -2.15 6.48 -10.18
C ILE A 139 -2.87 7.73 -9.70
N TRP A 140 -4.00 8.07 -10.32
CA TRP A 140 -4.81 9.22 -9.96
C TRP A 140 -5.30 9.18 -8.50
N ASN A 141 -5.66 8.01 -7.98
CA ASN A 141 -6.06 7.85 -6.57
C ASN A 141 -4.93 8.18 -5.58
N PHE A 142 -3.67 8.09 -6.02
CA PHE A 142 -2.49 8.42 -5.22
C PHE A 142 -1.96 9.85 -5.45
N LYS A 143 -2.75 10.73 -6.09
CA LYS A 143 -2.39 12.14 -6.32
C LYS A 143 -1.98 12.88 -5.05
N GLY A 144 -1.09 13.86 -5.24
CA GLY A 144 -0.42 14.57 -4.14
C GLY A 144 0.74 13.79 -3.51
N GLY A 145 0.98 12.54 -3.92
CA GLY A 145 2.13 11.73 -3.50
C GLY A 145 3.31 11.74 -4.48
N PHE A 146 3.23 12.43 -5.62
CA PHE A 146 4.05 12.07 -6.79
C PHE A 146 5.52 12.50 -6.74
N SER A 147 6.35 11.73 -7.43
CA SER A 147 7.67 12.10 -7.96
C SER A 147 7.55 12.57 -9.41
N ASP A 148 8.62 13.11 -9.98
CA ASP A 148 8.67 13.41 -11.42
C ASP A 148 8.49 12.14 -12.26
N ALA A 149 9.10 11.02 -11.84
CA ALA A 149 8.89 9.69 -12.43
C ALA A 149 7.40 9.29 -12.52
N THR A 150 6.63 9.62 -11.48
CA THR A 150 5.20 9.27 -11.44
C THR A 150 4.42 10.07 -12.48
N TYR A 151 4.76 11.34 -12.69
CA TYR A 151 4.11 12.17 -13.71
C TYR A 151 4.41 11.69 -15.13
N GLU A 152 5.66 11.31 -15.41
CA GLU A 152 6.04 10.74 -16.71
C GLU A 152 5.30 9.43 -16.97
N PHE A 153 5.20 8.58 -15.95
CA PHE A 153 4.46 7.32 -16.05
C PHE A 153 2.95 7.53 -16.22
N GLU A 154 2.35 8.45 -15.47
CA GLU A 154 0.94 8.84 -15.64
C GLU A 154 0.66 9.30 -17.09
N HIS A 155 1.55 10.12 -17.65
CA HIS A 155 1.45 10.57 -19.03
C HIS A 155 1.51 9.40 -20.01
N ALA A 156 2.45 8.48 -19.84
CA ALA A 156 2.57 7.28 -20.66
C ALA A 156 1.31 6.41 -20.61
N VAL A 157 0.77 6.16 -19.41
CA VAL A 157 -0.48 5.41 -19.23
C VAL A 157 -1.66 6.06 -19.96
N SER A 158 -1.70 7.39 -20.03
CA SER A 158 -2.78 8.12 -20.69
C SER A 158 -2.67 8.21 -22.22
N THR A 159 -1.49 7.93 -22.79
CA THR A 159 -1.18 8.23 -24.20
C THR A 159 -0.66 7.04 -25.01
N MET A 160 -0.15 5.99 -24.36
CA MET A 160 0.45 4.84 -25.02
C MET A 160 -0.47 3.62 -24.96
N ASP A 161 -0.37 2.75 -25.96
CA ASP A 161 -0.93 1.40 -25.89
C ASP A 161 -0.02 0.49 -25.04
N VAL A 162 -0.57 -0.58 -24.45
CA VAL A 162 0.23 -1.56 -23.70
C VAL A 162 1.05 -2.40 -24.68
N ASP A 163 2.28 -1.95 -24.93
CA ASP A 163 3.26 -2.62 -25.79
C ASP A 163 4.64 -2.68 -25.12
N ALA A 164 5.66 -3.15 -25.86
CA ALA A 164 7.02 -3.25 -25.35
C ALA A 164 7.60 -1.89 -24.91
N ALA A 165 7.27 -0.80 -25.62
CA ALA A 165 7.75 0.52 -25.26
C ALA A 165 7.09 1.03 -23.97
N PHE A 166 5.78 0.78 -23.81
CA PHE A 166 5.10 1.09 -22.56
C PHE A 166 5.68 0.31 -21.36
N LEU A 167 6.00 -0.98 -21.54
CA LEU A 167 6.63 -1.79 -20.50
C LEU A 167 8.03 -1.27 -20.12
N GLU A 168 8.80 -0.74 -21.07
CA GLU A 168 10.08 -0.08 -20.78
C GLU A 168 9.91 1.17 -19.92
N VAL A 169 8.90 2.00 -20.21
CA VAL A 169 8.57 3.19 -19.39
C VAL A 169 8.12 2.78 -17.98
N TRP A 170 7.30 1.73 -17.86
CA TRP A 170 6.91 1.19 -16.56
C TRP A 170 8.11 0.67 -15.77
N ALA A 171 9.01 -0.08 -16.40
CA ALA A 171 10.23 -0.56 -15.77
C ALA A 171 11.14 0.59 -15.32
N ALA A 172 11.25 1.66 -16.12
CA ALA A 172 12.01 2.86 -15.76
C ALA A 172 11.42 3.55 -14.53
N TYR A 173 10.10 3.74 -14.48
CA TYR A 173 9.39 4.28 -13.31
C TYR A 173 9.68 3.44 -12.05
N LEU A 174 9.56 2.12 -12.13
CA LEU A 174 9.82 1.24 -10.98
C LEU A 174 11.26 1.34 -10.50
N LYS A 175 12.21 1.42 -11.44
CA LYS A 175 13.63 1.58 -11.11
C LYS A 175 13.88 2.91 -10.41
N GLU A 176 13.37 4.01 -10.95
CA GLU A 176 13.56 5.34 -10.36
C GLU A 176 12.91 5.43 -8.98
N GLU A 177 11.67 4.95 -8.83
CA GLU A 177 11.01 4.91 -7.52
C GLU A 177 11.79 4.08 -6.51
N LYS A 178 12.40 2.96 -6.93
CA LYS A 178 13.26 2.15 -6.06
C LYS A 178 14.53 2.87 -5.64
N GLU A 179 15.10 3.72 -6.51
CA GLU A 179 16.30 4.51 -6.23
C GLU A 179 16.01 5.76 -5.38
N LEU A 180 14.89 6.45 -5.65
CA LEU A 180 14.38 7.58 -4.86
C LEU A 180 14.00 7.14 -3.45
N LYS A 181 13.72 5.85 -3.28
CA LYS A 181 13.41 5.24 -2.01
C LYS A 181 14.64 4.61 -1.37
N ARG A 182 15.06 5.20 -0.26
CA ARG A 182 15.43 4.39 0.90
C ARG A 182 14.14 3.76 1.48
N ILE A 183 13.56 2.77 0.79
CA ILE A 183 12.57 1.85 1.38
C ILE A 183 13.25 1.12 2.53
#